data_AF-A0A258ZCP0-F1
#
_entry.id   AF-A0A258ZCP0-F1
#
_cell.length_a   1.000
_cell.length_b   1.000
_cell.length_c   1.000
_cell.angle_alpha   90.00
_cell.angle_beta   90.00
_cell.angle_gamma   90.00
#
_symmetry.space_group_name_H-M   'P 1'
#
loop_
_entity.id
_entity.type
_entity.pdbx_description
1 polymer ?
#
loop_
_entity_poly.entity_id
_entity_poly.type
_entity_poly.pdbx_seq_one_letter_code
_entity_poly.pdbx_strand_id
1 'polypeptide(L)'
;MFVFNMGNLDMASIGILAYGSLIDDPGIEIQPLIVEQRAGVETPFRIEFARSSSTRNGAPTVIPVENGGSSVLASILVLDKVVSLVAAEDLLWRRETRNECSESHYKRATKPNLNKVVVKLLHDLGGLDLVIYTSLGPNIEDLSPTKLADLAVSSARAKAGKEGTDGISYLLSLKRQGIATPLAPAYESEILRLTKTLTLESALAKCQGKGV
;
A
#
# COMPACT_ATOMS: atom_id res chain seq x y z
N MET A 1 -36.49 -35.65 18.67
CA MET A 1 -36.36 -34.51 17.74
C MET A 1 -35.06 -33.81 18.11
N PHE A 2 -33.96 -34.19 17.45
CA PHE A 2 -32.65 -33.58 17.73
C PHE A 2 -32.60 -32.23 17.03
N VAL A 3 -32.72 -31.17 17.82
CA VAL A 3 -32.40 -29.82 17.37
C VAL A 3 -30.88 -29.80 17.22
N PHE A 4 -30.40 -29.83 15.97
CA PHE A 4 -29.02 -29.49 15.66
C PHE A 4 -28.86 -28.01 16.03
N ASN A 5 -28.25 -27.76 17.19
CA ASN A 5 -27.68 -26.46 17.48
C ASN A 5 -26.48 -26.32 16.55
N MET A 6 -26.68 -25.65 15.40
CA MET A 6 -25.59 -25.07 14.63
C MET A 6 -24.99 -23.98 15.52
N GLY A 7 -24.18 -24.41 16.49
CA GLY A 7 -23.28 -23.53 17.21
C GLY A 7 -22.52 -22.75 16.16
N ASN A 8 -22.38 -21.45 16.39
CA ASN A 8 -21.53 -20.56 15.60
C ASN A 8 -20.27 -21.34 15.20
N LEU A 9 -20.18 -21.72 13.94
CA LEU A 9 -18.88 -21.81 13.30
C LEU A 9 -18.39 -20.38 13.38
N ASP A 10 -17.60 -20.07 14.41
CA ASP A 10 -16.93 -18.79 14.53
C ASP A 10 -16.08 -18.65 13.27
N MET A 11 -16.67 -18.03 12.25
CA MET A 11 -15.96 -17.70 11.03
C MET A 11 -14.89 -16.71 11.47
N ALA A 12 -13.64 -17.11 11.27
CA ALA A 12 -12.49 -16.31 11.64
C ALA A 12 -12.67 -14.88 11.11
N SER A 13 -12.49 -13.91 12.00
CA SER A 13 -12.56 -12.50 11.66
C SER A 13 -11.35 -12.12 10.80
N ILE A 14 -11.60 -11.52 9.63
CA ILE A 14 -10.59 -11.26 8.60
C ILE A 14 -10.43 -9.75 8.40
N GLY A 15 -9.18 -9.30 8.34
CA GLY A 15 -8.85 -7.93 7.97
C GLY A 15 -7.76 -7.84 6.92
N ILE A 16 -7.65 -6.68 6.27
CA ILE A 16 -6.55 -6.31 5.38
C ILE A 16 -5.72 -5.22 6.05
N LEU A 17 -4.43 -5.47 6.29
CA LEU A 17 -3.51 -4.46 6.80
C LEU A 17 -3.09 -3.52 5.66
N ALA A 18 -3.60 -2.30 5.70
CA ALA A 18 -3.33 -1.24 4.76
C ALA A 18 -2.31 -0.25 5.35
N TYR A 19 -1.17 -0.08 4.68
CA TYR A 19 -0.06 0.81 5.08
C TYR A 19 0.41 1.71 3.92
N GLY A 20 -0.52 2.03 3.02
CA GLY A 20 -0.25 2.78 1.80
C GLY A 20 -1.53 3.12 1.05
N SER A 21 -1.55 2.96 -0.28
CA SER A 21 -2.70 3.40 -1.11
C SER A 21 -4.03 2.73 -0.78
N LEU A 22 -4.02 1.52 -0.21
CA LEU A 22 -5.23 0.85 0.26
C LEU A 22 -5.99 1.64 1.35
N ILE A 23 -5.31 2.51 2.10
CA ILE A 23 -5.95 3.33 3.14
C ILE A 23 -6.90 4.35 2.50
N ASP A 24 -6.46 5.03 1.43
CA ASP A 24 -7.25 6.05 0.74
C ASP A 24 -8.19 5.45 -0.31
N ASP A 25 -7.78 4.35 -0.95
CA ASP A 25 -8.50 3.70 -2.03
C ASP A 25 -8.39 2.17 -1.92
N PRO A 26 -9.29 1.53 -1.15
CA PRO A 26 -9.39 0.07 -1.08
C PRO A 26 -9.72 -0.59 -2.43
N GLY A 27 -10.25 0.17 -3.39
CA GLY A 27 -10.74 -0.34 -4.67
C GLY A 27 -12.20 -0.79 -4.64
N ILE A 28 -12.76 -0.99 -5.82
CA ILE A 28 -14.21 -1.16 -6.02
C ILE A 28 -14.73 -2.51 -5.49
N GLU A 29 -13.88 -3.53 -5.42
CA GLU A 29 -14.27 -4.85 -4.92
C GLU A 29 -14.14 -4.95 -3.40
N ILE A 30 -13.12 -4.32 -2.80
CA ILE A 30 -12.86 -4.40 -1.35
C ILE A 30 -13.74 -3.40 -0.60
N GLN A 31 -13.86 -2.16 -1.10
CA GLN A 31 -14.59 -1.07 -0.44
C GLN A 31 -16.00 -1.46 0.07
N PRO A 32 -16.88 -2.14 -0.70
CA PRO A 32 -18.22 -2.48 -0.24
C PRO A 32 -18.25 -3.59 0.83
N LEU A 33 -17.14 -4.29 1.05
CA LEU A 33 -17.02 -5.39 2.00
C LEU A 33 -16.40 -4.95 3.33
N ILE A 34 -15.95 -3.70 3.44
CA ILE A 34 -15.36 -3.15 4.66
C ILE A 34 -16.49 -2.80 5.64
N VAL A 35 -16.48 -3.43 6.80
CA VAL A 35 -17.44 -3.15 7.89
C VAL A 35 -16.88 -2.16 8.91
N GLU A 36 -15.56 -2.07 9.04
CA GLU A 36 -14.88 -1.21 9.99
C GLU A 36 -13.45 -0.90 9.48
N GLN A 37 -12.95 0.31 9.75
CA GLN A 37 -11.54 0.64 9.56
C GLN A 37 -10.90 0.95 10.91
N ARG A 38 -9.96 0.10 11.34
CA ARG A 38 -9.20 0.26 12.60
C ARG A 38 -7.88 0.97 12.34
N ALA A 39 -7.80 2.25 12.68
CA ALA A 39 -6.56 3.01 12.59
C ALA A 39 -5.64 2.76 13.79
N GLY A 40 -4.36 3.11 13.65
CA GLY A 40 -3.40 3.09 14.76
C GLY A 40 -2.82 1.72 15.08
N VAL A 41 -2.90 0.77 14.15
CA VAL A 41 -2.29 -0.56 14.31
C VAL A 41 -0.85 -0.52 13.82
N GLU A 42 0.11 -0.84 14.67
CA GLU A 42 1.52 -0.88 14.28
C GLU A 42 1.81 -2.06 13.34
N THR A 43 2.57 -1.81 12.26
CA THR A 43 3.00 -2.89 11.37
C THR A 43 4.01 -3.81 12.07
N PRO A 44 3.85 -5.14 12.00
CA PRO A 44 4.80 -6.09 12.61
C PRO A 44 6.11 -6.22 11.81
N PHE A 45 6.24 -5.44 10.75
CA PHE A 45 7.40 -5.35 9.88
C PHE A 45 7.73 -3.89 9.61
N ARG A 46 8.97 -3.64 9.20
CA ARG A 46 9.43 -2.33 8.79
C ARG A 46 9.03 -2.06 7.34
N ILE A 47 8.72 -0.82 7.02
CA ILE A 47 8.47 -0.37 5.64
C ILE A 47 9.46 0.71 5.22
N GLU A 48 9.75 0.78 3.92
CA GLU A 48 10.55 1.85 3.31
C GLU A 48 10.18 2.01 1.83
N PHE A 49 10.48 3.17 1.24
CA PHE A 49 10.38 3.48 -0.19
C PHE A 49 11.40 2.68 -1.03
N ALA A 50 11.33 1.35 -1.01
CA ALA A 50 12.33 0.49 -1.65
C ALA A 50 11.88 -0.09 -3.00
N ARG A 51 10.71 0.33 -3.52
CA ARG A 51 10.16 -0.16 -4.79
C ARG A 51 9.76 0.97 -5.72
N SER A 52 10.14 0.87 -6.99
CA SER A 52 9.67 1.69 -8.10
C SER A 52 8.49 1.00 -8.80
N SER A 53 7.40 1.75 -8.98
CA SER A 53 6.16 1.26 -9.58
C SER A 53 6.03 1.66 -11.06
N SER A 54 6.06 0.67 -11.96
CA SER A 54 5.90 0.88 -13.40
C SER A 54 4.55 1.49 -13.76
N THR A 55 3.50 1.10 -13.03
CA THR A 55 2.13 1.58 -13.24
C THR A 55 1.88 3.00 -12.72
N ARG A 56 2.87 3.58 -12.02
CA ARG A 56 2.93 4.98 -11.57
C ARG A 56 4.10 5.71 -12.23
N ASN A 57 4.46 5.37 -13.46
CA ASN A 57 5.59 5.95 -14.20
C ASN A 57 6.92 5.97 -13.43
N GLY A 58 7.21 4.92 -12.67
CA GLY A 58 8.45 4.76 -11.92
C GLY A 58 8.43 5.33 -10.50
N ALA A 59 7.30 5.86 -10.03
CA ALA A 59 7.18 6.44 -8.69
C ALA A 59 7.67 5.49 -7.59
N PRO A 60 8.39 5.99 -6.57
CA PRO A 60 8.75 5.20 -5.41
C PRO A 60 7.51 4.91 -4.55
N THR A 61 7.40 3.69 -4.05
CA THR A 61 6.31 3.19 -3.20
C THR A 61 6.85 2.48 -1.97
N VAL A 62 6.12 2.55 -0.84
CA VAL A 62 6.52 1.81 0.35
C VAL A 62 6.24 0.32 0.21
N ILE A 63 7.15 -0.50 0.70
CA ILE A 63 7.00 -1.95 0.81
C ILE A 63 7.59 -2.44 2.13
N PRO A 64 7.23 -3.65 2.60
CA PRO A 64 7.95 -4.30 3.69
C PRO A 64 9.42 -4.51 3.34
N VAL A 65 10.33 -4.22 4.27
CA VAL A 65 11.79 -4.37 4.10
C VAL A 65 12.42 -5.13 5.25
N GLU A 66 13.44 -5.93 4.94
CA GLU A 66 14.22 -6.64 5.94
C GLU A 66 15.25 -5.75 6.63
N ASN A 67 15.78 -4.75 5.93
CA ASN A 67 16.82 -3.84 6.40
C ASN A 67 16.42 -2.38 6.16
N GLY A 68 16.78 -1.48 7.08
CA GLY A 68 16.31 -0.10 7.08
C GLY A 68 14.82 -0.01 7.44
N GLY A 69 14.19 1.12 7.11
CA GLY A 69 12.77 1.34 7.36
C GLY A 69 12.39 1.47 8.85
N SER A 70 11.10 1.60 9.10
CA SER A 70 10.51 1.60 10.44
C SER A 70 9.14 0.93 10.41
N SER A 71 8.71 0.41 11.57
CA SER A 71 7.29 0.11 11.77
C SER A 71 6.50 1.41 11.76
N VAL A 72 5.27 1.36 11.25
CA VAL A 72 4.40 2.53 11.12
C VAL A 72 3.00 2.22 11.63
N LEU A 73 2.25 3.27 11.95
CA LEU A 73 0.82 3.14 12.20
C LEU A 73 0.09 2.94 10.88
N ALA A 74 -0.52 1.77 10.74
CA ALA A 74 -1.32 1.35 9.62
C ALA A 74 -2.82 1.33 10.00
N SER A 75 -3.66 1.03 9.01
CA SER A 75 -5.08 0.73 9.21
C SER A 75 -5.35 -0.74 8.92
N ILE A 76 -6.23 -1.37 9.69
CA ILE A 76 -6.85 -2.62 9.29
C ILE A 76 -8.22 -2.32 8.69
N LEU A 77 -8.44 -2.76 7.45
CA LEU A 77 -9.76 -2.79 6.82
C LEU A 77 -10.43 -4.11 7.22
N VAL A 78 -11.35 -4.06 8.16
CA VAL A 78 -12.08 -5.24 8.66
C VAL A 78 -13.14 -5.63 7.63
N LEU A 79 -13.13 -6.88 7.19
CA LEU A 79 -14.05 -7.39 6.17
C LEU A 79 -15.30 -7.97 6.81
N ASP A 80 -16.41 -7.96 6.06
CA ASP A 80 -17.64 -8.65 6.44
C ASP A 80 -17.37 -10.14 6.70
N LYS A 81 -18.05 -10.71 7.70
CA LYS A 81 -17.90 -12.11 8.12
C LYS A 81 -18.24 -13.11 7.02
N VAL A 82 -19.01 -12.72 6.01
CA VAL A 82 -19.30 -13.57 4.84
C VAL A 82 -18.07 -13.78 3.94
N VAL A 83 -17.05 -12.93 4.06
CA VAL A 83 -15.84 -13.01 3.24
C VAL A 83 -14.91 -14.09 3.79
N SER A 84 -14.70 -15.14 3.02
CA SER A 84 -13.72 -16.18 3.34
C SER A 84 -12.28 -15.69 3.12
N LEU A 85 -11.30 -16.36 3.76
CA LEU A 85 -9.88 -16.03 3.57
C LEU A 85 -9.47 -16.10 2.09
N VAL A 86 -9.91 -17.12 1.36
CA VAL A 86 -9.60 -17.28 -0.07
C VAL A 86 -10.14 -16.10 -0.87
N ALA A 87 -11.38 -15.70 -0.61
CA ALA A 87 -11.98 -14.53 -1.26
C ALA A 87 -11.21 -13.24 -0.92
N ALA A 88 -10.82 -13.05 0.35
CA ALA A 88 -10.03 -11.89 0.76
C ALA A 88 -8.65 -11.83 0.08
N GLU A 89 -7.95 -12.97 -0.05
CA GLU A 89 -6.67 -13.06 -0.77
C GLU A 89 -6.83 -12.72 -2.26
N ASP A 90 -7.87 -13.23 -2.89
CA ASP A 90 -8.20 -12.96 -4.29
C ASP A 90 -8.48 -11.48 -4.54
N LEU A 91 -9.35 -10.87 -3.71
CA LEU A 91 -9.71 -9.45 -3.76
C LEU A 91 -8.46 -8.57 -3.63
N LEU A 92 -7.65 -8.83 -2.60
CA LEU A 92 -6.43 -8.07 -2.33
C LEU A 92 -5.42 -8.22 -3.47
N TRP A 93 -5.24 -9.44 -4.00
CA TRP A 93 -4.33 -9.66 -5.11
C TRP A 93 -4.80 -8.98 -6.41
N ARG A 94 -6.10 -9.01 -6.73
CA ARG A 94 -6.65 -8.30 -7.89
C ARG A 94 -6.45 -6.80 -7.76
N ARG A 95 -6.67 -6.24 -6.56
CA ARG A 95 -6.42 -4.83 -6.26
C ARG A 95 -4.97 -4.41 -6.52
N GLU A 96 -4.01 -5.20 -6.05
CA GLU A 96 -2.58 -4.89 -6.21
C GLU A 96 -2.05 -5.13 -7.62
N THR A 97 -2.69 -6.02 -8.38
CA THR A 97 -2.33 -6.30 -9.77
C THR A 97 -3.15 -5.53 -10.79
N ARG A 98 -4.07 -4.66 -10.33
CA ARG A 98 -5.02 -3.90 -11.15
C ARG A 98 -5.89 -4.77 -12.07
N ASN A 99 -6.29 -5.93 -11.56
CA ASN A 99 -7.17 -6.89 -12.25
C ASN A 99 -8.55 -6.95 -11.57
N GLU A 100 -9.01 -5.85 -10.98
CA GLU A 100 -10.32 -5.78 -10.34
C GLU A 100 -11.45 -6.13 -11.32
N CYS A 101 -12.54 -6.72 -10.81
CA CYS A 101 -13.67 -7.22 -11.60
C CYS A 101 -13.32 -8.33 -12.62
N SER A 102 -12.17 -8.99 -12.43
CA SER A 102 -11.85 -10.21 -13.19
C SER A 102 -12.18 -11.47 -12.38
N GLU A 103 -12.44 -12.57 -13.07
CA GLU A 103 -12.57 -13.91 -12.47
C GLU A 103 -11.20 -14.52 -12.09
N SER A 104 -10.17 -13.68 -11.92
CA SER A 104 -8.81 -14.15 -11.63
C SER A 104 -8.67 -14.48 -10.15
N HIS A 105 -8.16 -15.68 -9.88
CA HIS A 105 -7.84 -16.15 -8.54
C HIS A 105 -6.35 -16.03 -8.25
N TYR A 106 -6.04 -15.64 -7.02
CA TYR A 106 -4.69 -15.61 -6.51
C TYR A 106 -4.11 -17.03 -6.46
N LYS A 107 -3.00 -17.22 -7.15
CA LYS A 107 -2.22 -18.46 -7.09
C LYS A 107 -0.92 -18.17 -6.35
N ARG A 108 -0.85 -18.63 -5.10
CA ARG A 108 0.35 -18.48 -4.28
C ARG A 108 1.53 -19.16 -4.98
N ALA A 109 2.56 -18.38 -5.28
CA ALA A 109 3.76 -18.89 -5.91
C ALA A 109 4.59 -19.69 -4.90
N THR A 110 5.06 -20.88 -5.27
CA THR A 110 5.97 -21.68 -4.46
C THR A 110 7.37 -21.05 -4.33
N LYS A 111 7.78 -20.26 -5.32
CA LYS A 111 9.01 -19.45 -5.32
C LYS A 111 8.71 -18.07 -5.94
N PRO A 112 8.22 -17.10 -5.15
CA PRO A 112 7.99 -15.75 -5.66
C PRO A 112 9.32 -15.07 -6.00
N ASN A 113 9.37 -14.38 -7.13
CA ASN A 113 10.46 -13.45 -7.45
C ASN A 113 10.10 -12.05 -6.95
N LEU A 114 11.06 -11.11 -6.98
CA LEU A 114 10.88 -9.74 -6.48
C LEU A 114 9.74 -8.96 -7.14
N ASN A 115 9.22 -9.42 -8.28
CA ASN A 115 8.15 -8.75 -9.03
C ASN A 115 6.77 -9.38 -8.82
N LYS A 116 6.66 -10.47 -8.06
CA LYS A 116 5.36 -11.08 -7.76
C LYS A 116 4.77 -10.51 -6.48
N VAL A 117 3.52 -10.09 -6.55
CA VAL A 117 2.69 -9.80 -5.37
C VAL A 117 2.49 -11.10 -4.60
N VAL A 118 2.84 -11.06 -3.31
CA VAL A 118 2.57 -12.15 -2.36
C VAL A 118 1.58 -11.65 -1.33
N VAL A 119 0.50 -12.39 -1.11
CA VAL A 119 -0.40 -12.17 0.03
C VAL A 119 0.16 -12.96 1.21
N LYS A 120 0.46 -12.25 2.30
CA LYS A 120 0.97 -12.80 3.56
C LYS A 120 -0.13 -12.75 4.61
N LEU A 121 -0.06 -13.70 5.54
CA LEU A 121 -1.03 -13.88 6.62
C LEU A 121 -0.36 -13.58 7.97
N LEU A 122 -1.09 -12.89 8.83
CA LEU A 122 -0.78 -12.60 10.21
C LEU A 122 -1.93 -13.10 11.08
N HIS A 123 -1.61 -13.49 12.30
CA HIS A 123 -2.57 -13.94 13.31
C HIS A 123 -2.63 -12.93 14.45
N ASP A 124 -3.79 -12.83 15.09
CA ASP A 124 -4.00 -12.09 16.34
C ASP A 124 -3.58 -10.61 16.29
N LEU A 125 -3.72 -9.96 15.14
CA LEU A 125 -3.36 -8.55 14.96
C LEU A 125 -4.60 -7.66 15.02
N GLY A 126 -4.56 -6.64 15.87
CA GLY A 126 -5.65 -5.67 16.00
C GLY A 126 -6.97 -6.28 16.45
N GLY A 127 -6.92 -7.39 17.20
CA GLY A 127 -8.09 -8.12 17.70
C GLY A 127 -8.86 -8.88 16.62
N LEU A 128 -8.19 -9.28 15.53
CA LEU A 128 -8.73 -10.16 14.50
C LEU A 128 -7.95 -11.46 14.46
N ASP A 129 -8.65 -12.54 14.10
CA ASP A 129 -8.06 -13.88 14.00
C ASP A 129 -7.04 -13.95 12.87
N LEU A 130 -7.38 -13.33 11.73
CA LEU A 130 -6.59 -13.36 10.51
C LEU A 130 -6.47 -11.97 9.91
N VAL A 131 -5.24 -11.54 9.63
CA VAL A 131 -4.98 -10.29 8.90
C VAL A 131 -4.07 -10.57 7.72
N ILE A 132 -4.52 -10.20 6.52
CA ILE A 132 -3.72 -10.36 5.30
C ILE A 132 -3.11 -9.03 4.87
N TYR A 133 -1.97 -9.11 4.19
CA TYR A 133 -1.32 -7.94 3.62
C TYR A 133 -0.51 -8.34 2.39
N THR A 134 -0.25 -7.39 1.50
CA THR A 134 0.57 -7.64 0.32
C THR A 134 2.03 -7.38 0.62
N SER A 135 2.90 -8.15 -0.04
CA SER A 135 4.35 -8.00 0.03
C SER A 135 4.90 -8.13 -1.38
N LEU A 136 5.76 -7.18 -1.75
CA LEU A 136 6.51 -7.16 -2.99
C LEU A 136 8.00 -6.99 -2.64
N GLY A 137 8.88 -7.49 -3.50
CA GLY A 137 10.32 -7.31 -3.29
C GLY A 137 10.79 -5.89 -3.61
N PRO A 138 11.89 -5.43 -3.01
CA PRO A 138 12.54 -4.19 -3.44
C PRO A 138 13.08 -4.32 -4.87
N ASN A 139 13.10 -3.22 -5.60
CA ASN A 139 13.68 -3.13 -6.96
C ASN A 139 14.36 -1.78 -7.24
N ILE A 140 14.54 -0.94 -6.23
CA ILE A 140 15.36 0.27 -6.32
C ILE A 140 16.77 -0.11 -5.86
N GLU A 141 17.70 -0.11 -6.80
CA GLU A 141 19.14 -0.22 -6.53
C GLU A 141 19.66 1.12 -5.98
N ASP A 142 20.70 1.06 -5.13
CA ASP A 142 21.34 2.23 -4.51
C ASP A 142 20.34 3.20 -3.86
N LEU A 143 19.48 2.63 -3.01
CA LEU A 143 18.40 3.33 -2.33
C LEU A 143 18.95 4.57 -1.59
N SER A 144 18.54 5.75 -2.04
CA SER A 144 18.97 7.04 -1.49
C SER A 144 17.88 8.09 -1.67
N PRO A 145 17.84 9.12 -0.79
CA PRO A 145 16.90 10.25 -0.92
C PRO A 145 16.91 10.89 -2.31
N THR A 146 18.08 11.10 -2.90
CA THR A 146 18.25 11.68 -4.24
C THR A 146 17.59 10.81 -5.30
N LYS A 147 17.83 9.49 -5.27
CA LYS A 147 17.23 8.56 -6.23
C LYS A 147 15.71 8.53 -6.14
N LEU A 148 15.16 8.57 -4.92
CA LEU A 148 13.72 8.64 -4.69
C LEU A 148 13.12 9.93 -5.26
N ALA A 149 13.79 11.06 -5.02
CA ALA A 149 13.36 12.36 -5.51
C ALA A 149 13.37 12.43 -7.05
N ASP A 150 14.41 11.89 -7.70
CA ASP A 150 14.49 11.82 -9.16
C ASP A 150 13.34 11.00 -9.75
N LEU A 151 13.05 9.83 -9.17
CA LEU A 151 11.95 8.96 -9.61
C LEU A 151 10.59 9.65 -9.44
N ALA A 152 10.36 10.30 -8.29
CA ALA A 152 9.11 10.99 -7.98
C ALA A 152 8.86 12.20 -8.89
N VAL A 153 9.88 13.04 -9.09
CA VAL A 153 9.81 14.20 -9.98
C VAL A 153 9.59 13.75 -11.42
N SER A 154 10.28 12.70 -11.86
CA SER A 154 10.10 12.15 -13.21
C SER A 154 8.69 11.61 -13.41
N SER A 155 8.15 10.88 -12.43
CA SER A 155 6.80 10.35 -12.53
C SER A 155 5.73 11.44 -12.47
N ALA A 156 5.95 12.50 -11.68
CA ALA A 156 5.05 13.66 -11.57
C ALA A 156 5.00 14.50 -12.85
N ARG A 157 6.06 14.47 -13.67
CA ARG A 157 6.07 15.10 -15.01
C ARG A 157 5.46 14.21 -16.09
N ALA A 158 5.27 12.93 -15.81
CA ALA A 158 4.71 11.95 -16.72
C ALA A 158 3.17 11.88 -16.63
N LYS A 159 2.58 10.84 -17.25
CA LYS A 159 1.13 10.62 -17.24
C LYS A 159 0.58 10.47 -15.82
N ALA A 160 1.29 9.75 -14.95
CA ALA A 160 0.93 9.58 -13.54
C ALA A 160 0.71 10.91 -12.81
N GLY A 161 1.46 11.95 -13.17
CA GLY A 161 1.26 13.29 -12.60
C GLY A 161 -0.09 13.90 -12.94
N LYS A 162 -0.60 13.70 -14.16
CA LYS A 162 -1.94 14.15 -14.56
C LYS A 162 -3.05 13.36 -13.89
N GLU A 163 -2.77 12.10 -13.56
CA GLU A 163 -3.69 11.17 -12.91
C GLU A 163 -3.63 11.26 -11.37
N GLY A 164 -2.70 12.02 -10.79
CA GLY A 164 -2.50 12.11 -9.34
C GLY A 164 -1.95 10.83 -8.70
N THR A 165 -1.39 9.92 -9.50
CA THR A 165 -0.84 8.64 -9.03
C THR A 165 0.68 8.63 -8.91
N ASP A 166 1.33 9.76 -9.18
CA ASP A 166 2.78 9.95 -9.15
C ASP A 166 3.40 9.90 -7.74
N GLY A 167 4.74 9.92 -7.67
CA GLY A 167 5.50 9.79 -6.43
C GLY A 167 5.36 10.96 -5.47
N ILE A 168 5.14 12.19 -5.96
CA ILE A 168 4.93 13.36 -5.09
C ILE A 168 3.51 13.30 -4.51
N SER A 169 2.51 13.01 -5.34
CA SER A 169 1.13 12.78 -4.88
C SER A 169 1.04 11.64 -3.88
N TYR A 170 1.80 10.56 -4.10
CA TYR A 170 1.88 9.43 -3.18
C TYR A 170 2.56 9.78 -1.85
N LEU A 171 3.68 10.51 -1.87
CA LEU A 171 4.32 10.98 -0.64
C LEU A 171 3.38 11.89 0.17
N LEU A 172 2.65 12.80 -0.49
CA LEU A 172 1.63 13.63 0.15
C LEU A 172 0.53 12.79 0.82
N SER A 173 0.07 11.73 0.17
CA SER A 173 -0.91 10.78 0.73
C SER A 173 -0.39 10.12 2.00
N LEU A 174 0.82 9.55 1.98
CA LEU A 174 1.42 8.95 3.18
C LEU A 174 1.59 9.95 4.33
N LYS A 175 2.02 11.18 4.04
CA LYS A 175 2.13 12.24 5.04
C LYS A 175 0.78 12.58 5.68
N ARG A 176 -0.30 12.68 4.89
CA ARG A 176 -1.66 12.91 5.42
C ARG A 176 -2.14 11.77 6.32
N GLN A 177 -1.70 10.55 6.03
CA GLN A 177 -2.00 9.35 6.83
C GLN A 177 -1.11 9.24 8.09
N GLY A 178 -0.15 10.16 8.29
CA GLY A 178 0.81 10.07 9.39
C GLY A 178 1.86 8.97 9.21
N ILE A 179 2.00 8.41 8.02
CA ILE A 179 3.00 7.37 7.70
C ILE A 179 4.33 8.06 7.42
N ALA A 180 5.33 7.74 8.23
CA ALA A 180 6.70 8.25 8.09
C ALA A 180 7.69 7.09 8.07
N THR A 181 8.60 7.11 7.10
CA THR A 181 9.74 6.18 7.01
C THR A 181 11.04 6.97 7.25
N PRO A 182 12.15 6.31 7.62
CA PRO A 182 13.43 6.98 7.87
C PRO A 182 13.92 7.84 6.70
N LEU A 183 13.71 7.41 5.45
CA LEU A 183 14.13 8.19 4.29
C LEU A 183 13.19 9.34 3.92
N ALA A 184 11.94 9.35 4.40
CA ALA A 184 10.92 10.29 3.96
C ALA A 184 11.32 11.77 4.12
N PRO A 185 11.92 12.25 5.24
CA PRO A 185 12.28 13.66 5.39
C PRO A 185 13.37 14.13 4.41
N ALA A 186 14.39 13.29 4.19
CA ALA A 186 15.48 13.60 3.25
C ALA A 186 15.00 13.51 1.80
N TYR A 187 14.15 12.53 1.48
CA TYR A 187 13.51 12.37 0.17
C TYR A 187 12.66 13.60 -0.18
N GLU A 188 11.84 14.09 0.75
CA GLU A 188 11.09 15.34 0.59
C GLU A 188 12.01 16.53 0.34
N SER A 189 13.06 16.69 1.14
CA SER A 189 14.03 17.77 0.98
C SER A 189 14.68 17.77 -0.41
N GLU A 190 15.01 16.59 -0.94
CA GLU A 190 15.54 16.44 -2.30
C GLU A 190 14.50 16.78 -3.38
N ILE A 191 13.22 16.43 -3.21
CA ILE A 191 12.16 16.88 -4.14
C ILE A 191 12.10 18.40 -4.19
N LEU A 192 12.08 19.05 -3.03
CA LEU A 192 12.02 20.51 -2.93
C LEU A 192 13.24 21.17 -3.58
N ARG A 193 14.44 20.61 -3.35
CA ARG A 193 15.68 21.06 -3.98
C ARG A 193 15.65 20.91 -5.51
N LEU A 194 15.27 19.75 -6.03
CA LEU A 194 15.20 19.47 -7.47
C LEU A 194 14.17 20.34 -8.19
N THR A 195 13.03 20.59 -7.54
CA THR A 195 11.95 21.40 -8.11
C THR A 195 12.14 22.89 -7.85
N LYS A 196 13.06 23.29 -6.96
CA LYS A 196 13.25 24.67 -6.50
C LYS A 196 11.94 25.26 -5.96
N THR A 197 11.32 24.54 -5.03
CA THR A 197 10.07 24.93 -4.37
C THR A 197 10.19 24.78 -2.85
N LEU A 198 9.22 25.33 -2.10
CA LEU A 198 9.21 25.29 -0.64
C LEU A 198 8.25 24.25 -0.06
N THR A 199 7.33 23.74 -0.87
CA THR A 199 6.31 22.76 -0.45
C THR A 199 6.13 21.68 -1.51
N LEU A 200 5.68 20.50 -1.09
CA LEU A 200 5.40 19.38 -2.00
C LEU A 200 4.24 19.71 -2.94
N GLU A 201 3.27 20.51 -2.52
CA GLU A 201 2.17 21.00 -3.34
C GLU A 201 2.68 21.90 -4.47
N SER A 202 3.58 22.84 -4.18
CA SER A 202 4.21 23.68 -5.21
C SER A 202 5.12 22.85 -6.12
N ALA A 203 5.85 21.86 -5.58
CA ALA A 203 6.65 20.92 -6.37
C ALA A 203 5.78 20.15 -7.37
N LEU A 204 4.63 19.63 -6.90
CA LEU A 204 3.68 18.89 -7.71
C LEU A 204 3.05 19.77 -8.80
N ALA A 205 2.55 20.95 -8.45
CA ALA A 205 1.96 21.89 -9.40
C ALA A 205 2.96 22.23 -10.53
N LYS A 206 4.21 22.53 -10.16
CA LYS A 206 5.30 22.79 -11.10
C LYS A 206 5.57 21.61 -12.03
N CYS A 207 5.63 20.39 -11.50
CA CYS A 207 5.83 19.18 -12.31
C CYS A 207 4.67 18.90 -13.26
N GLN A 208 3.44 19.22 -12.85
CA GLN A 208 2.23 19.08 -13.66
C GLN A 208 2.07 20.18 -14.73
N GLY A 209 2.97 21.18 -14.78
CA GLY A 209 2.85 22.33 -15.68
C GLY A 209 1.71 23.29 -15.30
N LYS A 210 1.20 23.18 -14.06
CA LYS A 210 0.28 24.16 -13.49
C LYS A 210 1.16 25.27 -12.92
N GLY A 211 1.03 26.49 -13.44
CA GLY A 211 1.81 27.64 -12.97
C GLY A 211 1.75 27.74 -11.44
N VAL A 212 2.92 27.90 -10.80
CA VAL A 212 3.04 28.14 -9.36
C VAL A 212 2.91 29.63 -9.10
#